data_AF-A0A4R1H679-F1
#
_entry.id   AF-A0A4R1H679-F1
#
_cell.length_a   1.000
_cell.length_b   1.000
_cell.length_c   1.000
_cell.angle_alpha   90.00
_cell.angle_beta   90.00
_cell.angle_gamma   90.00
#
_symmetry.space_group_name_H-M   'P 1'
#
loop_
_entity.id
_entity.type
_entity.pdbx_description
1 polymer ?
#
loop_
_entity_poly.entity_id
_entity_poly.type
_entity_poly.pdbx_seq_one_letter_code
_entity_poly.pdbx_strand_id
1 'polypeptide(L)'
;MQDHEFYADPTVFDYWQGRCSSLLCRYSRNLSPYGWTLAFSVMAIVFAATAVGVFGWTLTSRMSGEGIVAWNQSMAQVITIMMALLACQASLQQALRSWPQDIVMPYRLRRFIHFCGWKVPGAAQPTKTPQGVRRSSARAAAKPVLKLVPGGDDVQVFFAGVRAAGVNVAIARALFSAGVRTPKQLCAASDEYLLTIRGVGSATVRKLRRHFDCD
;
A
#
# COMPACT_ATOMS: atom_id res chain seq x y z
N MET A 1 0.04 46.81 9.84
CA MET A 1 0.37 45.37 9.72
C MET A 1 0.62 45.15 8.25
N GLN A 2 1.88 44.94 7.88
CA GLN A 2 2.31 44.83 6.48
C GLN A 2 2.01 43.42 6.00
N ASP A 3 1.22 43.31 4.94
CA ASP A 3 0.98 42.09 4.19
C ASP A 3 2.30 41.61 3.60
N HIS A 4 2.93 40.64 4.26
CA HIS A 4 4.06 39.88 3.73
C HIS A 4 3.51 38.70 2.92
N GLU A 5 2.69 38.97 1.91
CA GLU A 5 2.61 38.07 0.75
C GLU A 5 3.90 38.25 -0.05
N PHE A 6 4.98 37.70 0.50
CA PHE A 6 6.24 37.51 -0.19
C PHE A 6 5.93 36.59 -1.35
N TYR A 7 5.70 37.21 -2.51
CA TYR A 7 5.47 36.59 -3.81
C TYR A 7 6.57 35.54 -4.03
N ALA A 8 6.29 34.29 -3.69
CA ALA A 8 7.04 33.16 -4.19
C ALA A 8 6.58 32.97 -5.63
N ASP A 9 7.02 33.88 -6.50
CA ASP A 9 6.84 33.70 -7.93
C ASP A 9 7.38 32.31 -8.26
N PRO A 10 6.55 31.43 -8.83
CA PRO A 10 6.96 30.07 -9.13
C PRO A 10 8.21 30.14 -9.99
N THR A 11 9.30 29.61 -9.45
CA THR A 11 10.59 29.68 -10.12
C THR A 11 10.51 28.87 -11.40
N VAL A 12 11.44 29.14 -12.33
CA VAL A 12 11.58 28.31 -13.53
C VAL A 12 11.76 26.83 -13.15
N PHE A 13 12.35 26.56 -11.98
CA PHE A 13 12.48 25.23 -11.40
C PHE A 13 11.13 24.61 -11.02
N ASP A 14 10.19 25.36 -10.47
CA ASP A 14 8.84 24.87 -10.13
C ASP A 14 8.03 24.53 -11.39
N TYR A 15 8.15 25.33 -12.45
CA TYR A 15 7.56 25.02 -13.75
C TYR A 15 8.18 23.78 -14.38
N TRP A 16 9.50 23.64 -14.31
CA TRP A 16 10.21 22.48 -14.82
C TRP A 16 9.87 21.22 -14.02
N GLN A 17 9.81 21.31 -12.69
CA GLN A 17 9.43 20.23 -11.79
C GLN A 17 7.97 19.82 -12.01
N GLY A 18 7.05 20.76 -12.22
CA GLY A 18 5.66 20.48 -12.57
C GLY A 18 5.52 19.79 -13.93
N ARG A 19 6.31 20.22 -14.92
CA ARG A 19 6.30 19.63 -16.26
C ARG A 19 6.93 18.24 -16.28
N CYS A 20 8.05 18.05 -15.59
CA CYS A 20 8.69 16.74 -15.45
C CYS A 20 7.82 15.78 -14.65
N SER A 21 7.24 16.21 -13.52
CA SER A 21 6.36 15.36 -12.72
C SER A 21 5.08 14.99 -13.46
N SER A 22 4.46 15.91 -14.21
CA SER A 22 3.28 15.61 -15.02
C SER A 22 3.60 14.69 -16.21
N LEU A 23 4.75 14.88 -16.87
CA LEU A 23 5.24 13.96 -17.90
C LEU A 23 5.52 12.58 -17.32
N LEU A 24 6.20 12.50 -16.17
CA LEU A 24 6.48 11.24 -15.49
C LEU A 24 5.20 10.55 -15.02
N CYS A 25 4.23 11.30 -14.48
CA CYS A 25 2.93 10.78 -14.07
C CYS A 25 2.09 10.30 -15.26
N ARG A 26 2.18 10.97 -16.42
CA ARG A 26 1.48 10.58 -17.64
C ARG A 26 2.10 9.34 -18.28
N TYR A 27 3.43 9.28 -18.32
CA TYR A 27 4.16 8.09 -18.76
C TYR A 27 3.97 6.93 -17.79
N SER A 28 4.05 7.17 -16.48
CA SER A 28 3.92 6.14 -15.44
C SER A 28 2.50 5.59 -15.30
N ARG A 29 1.47 6.38 -15.60
CA ARG A 29 0.07 5.90 -15.69
C ARG A 29 -0.18 5.00 -16.89
N ASN A 30 0.57 5.19 -17.99
CA ASN A 30 0.47 4.36 -19.19
C ASN A 30 1.42 3.15 -19.17
N LEU A 31 2.44 3.16 -18.31
CA LEU A 31 3.19 1.96 -17.98
C LEU A 31 2.23 0.99 -17.30
N SER A 32 1.92 -0.11 -18.00
CA SER A 32 1.18 -1.23 -17.41
C SER A 32 1.79 -1.58 -16.04
N PRO A 33 1.00 -2.13 -15.10
CA PRO A 33 1.54 -2.53 -13.79
C PRO A 33 2.73 -3.52 -13.92
N TYR A 34 2.87 -4.19 -15.06
CA TYR A 34 4.02 -5.03 -15.41
C TYR A 34 5.28 -4.25 -15.82
N GLY A 35 5.16 -3.02 -16.30
CA GLY A 35 6.30 -2.24 -16.79
C GLY A 35 7.32 -1.97 -15.70
N TRP A 36 6.85 -1.63 -14.48
CA TRP A 36 7.71 -1.40 -13.34
C TRP A 36 8.32 -2.68 -12.78
N THR A 37 7.53 -3.75 -12.65
CA THR A 37 8.06 -5.04 -12.18
C THR A 37 9.11 -5.57 -13.14
N LEU A 38 8.87 -5.47 -14.45
CA LEU A 38 9.79 -5.90 -15.49
C LEU A 38 11.05 -5.03 -15.49
N ALA A 39 10.93 -3.70 -15.41
CA ALA A 39 12.08 -2.81 -15.35
C ALA A 39 12.99 -3.11 -14.14
N PHE A 40 12.42 -3.24 -12.94
CA PHE A 40 13.20 -3.59 -11.75
C PHE A 40 13.78 -5.01 -11.81
N SER A 41 13.08 -5.95 -12.45
CA SER A 41 13.58 -7.32 -12.66
C SER A 41 14.76 -7.34 -13.64
N VAL A 42 14.67 -6.60 -14.75
CA VAL A 42 15.78 -6.44 -15.71
C VAL A 42 16.98 -5.80 -15.04
N MET A 43 16.76 -4.75 -14.25
CA MET A 43 17.85 -4.09 -13.51
C MET A 43 18.52 -5.04 -12.51
N ALA A 44 17.75 -5.86 -11.80
CA ALA A 44 18.29 -6.89 -10.91
C ALA A 44 19.16 -7.91 -11.66
N ILE A 45 18.72 -8.35 -12.85
CA ILE A 45 19.50 -9.28 -13.70
C ILE A 45 20.83 -8.65 -14.09
N VAL A 46 20.84 -7.36 -14.49
CA VAL A 46 22.08 -6.64 -14.83
C VAL A 46 23.03 -6.61 -13.63
N PHE A 47 22.55 -6.27 -12.43
CA PHE A 47 23.39 -6.26 -11.23
C PHE A 47 23.92 -7.65 -10.86
N ALA A 48 23.09 -8.68 -10.97
CA ALA A 48 23.52 -10.06 -10.75
C ALA A 48 24.59 -10.49 -11.75
N ALA A 49 24.41 -10.16 -13.04
CA ALA A 49 25.39 -10.44 -14.09
C ALA A 49 26.72 -9.73 -13.84
N THR A 50 26.70 -8.47 -13.40
CA THR A 50 27.91 -7.73 -13.01
C THR A 50 28.61 -8.40 -11.82
N ALA A 51 27.87 -8.81 -10.79
CA ALA A 51 28.46 -9.50 -9.63
C ALA A 51 29.11 -10.83 -10.04
N VAL A 52 28.43 -11.64 -10.85
CA VAL A 52 28.95 -12.92 -11.37
C VAL A 52 30.14 -12.69 -12.29
N GLY A 53 30.10 -11.69 -13.16
CA GLY A 53 31.19 -11.34 -14.07
C GLY A 53 32.45 -10.92 -13.32
N VAL A 54 32.32 -10.01 -12.34
CA VAL A 54 33.45 -9.60 -11.50
C VAL A 54 33.98 -10.78 -10.69
N PHE A 55 33.10 -11.58 -10.08
CA PHE A 55 33.52 -12.77 -9.33
C PHE A 55 34.25 -13.80 -10.22
N GLY A 56 33.70 -14.11 -11.38
CA GLY A 56 34.31 -15.02 -12.35
C GLY A 56 35.69 -14.54 -12.79
N TRP A 57 35.80 -13.25 -13.14
CA TRP A 57 37.08 -12.62 -13.48
C TRP A 57 38.09 -12.75 -12.34
N THR A 58 37.68 -12.46 -11.10
CA THR A 58 38.58 -12.60 -9.95
C THR A 58 39.05 -14.03 -9.74
N LEU A 59 38.18 -15.02 -9.96
CA LEU A 59 38.52 -16.43 -9.80
C LEU A 59 39.51 -16.89 -10.89
N THR A 60 39.29 -16.46 -12.14
CA THR A 60 40.20 -16.79 -13.26
C THR A 60 41.56 -16.11 -13.12
N SER A 61 41.63 -14.86 -12.65
CA SER A 61 42.90 -14.19 -12.37
C SER A 61 43.67 -14.87 -11.23
N ARG A 62 42.96 -15.40 -10.23
CA ARG A 62 43.58 -16.17 -9.12
C ARG A 62 44.15 -17.51 -9.59
N MET A 63 43.43 -18.22 -10.47
CA MET A 63 43.83 -19.54 -10.97
C MET A 63 44.95 -19.48 -12.02
N SER A 64 45.03 -18.39 -12.80
CA SER A 64 46.08 -18.18 -13.82
C SER A 64 47.44 -17.79 -13.25
N GLY A 65 47.55 -17.63 -11.92
CA GLY A 65 48.81 -17.25 -11.28
C GLY A 65 49.24 -15.81 -11.54
N GLU A 66 48.37 -14.99 -12.17
CA GLU A 66 48.56 -13.56 -12.35
C GLU A 66 48.39 -12.83 -11.01
N GLY A 67 49.45 -12.89 -10.21
CA GLY A 67 49.86 -11.82 -9.34
C GLY A 67 49.11 -11.70 -8.01
N ILE A 68 49.87 -11.27 -7.01
CA ILE A 68 49.38 -10.64 -5.80
C ILE A 68 48.52 -9.45 -6.24
N VAL A 69 47.22 -9.66 -6.36
CA VAL A 69 46.26 -8.55 -6.56
C VAL A 69 46.51 -7.59 -5.41
N ALA A 70 46.94 -6.36 -5.74
CA ALA A 70 47.18 -5.34 -4.74
C ALA A 70 45.97 -5.31 -3.79
N TRP A 71 46.21 -5.34 -2.47
CA TRP A 71 45.15 -5.46 -1.45
C TRP A 71 43.96 -4.54 -1.74
N ASN A 72 44.25 -3.30 -2.18
CA ASN A 72 43.28 -2.29 -2.59
C ASN A 72 42.37 -2.73 -3.74
N GLN A 73 42.90 -3.41 -4.77
CA GLN A 73 42.10 -3.94 -5.88
C GLN A 73 41.23 -5.11 -5.43
N SER A 74 41.74 -5.98 -4.56
CA SER A 74 40.94 -7.09 -4.03
C SER A 74 39.77 -6.58 -3.16
N MET A 75 40.02 -5.55 -2.34
CA MET A 75 38.98 -4.87 -1.57
C MET A 75 37.96 -4.19 -2.47
N ALA A 76 38.40 -3.48 -3.51
CA ALA A 76 37.50 -2.85 -4.47
C ALA A 76 36.61 -3.87 -5.18
N GLN A 77 37.15 -5.04 -5.56
CA GLN A 77 36.38 -6.13 -6.16
C GLN A 77 35.33 -6.68 -5.19
N VAL A 78 35.70 -6.93 -3.93
CA VAL A 78 34.76 -7.40 -2.90
C VAL A 78 33.66 -6.38 -2.66
N ILE A 79 34.01 -5.09 -2.51
CA ILE A 79 33.02 -4.01 -2.35
C ILE A 79 32.10 -3.91 -3.56
N THR A 80 32.64 -4.03 -4.77
CA THR A 80 31.85 -3.98 -6.01
C THR A 80 30.85 -5.14 -6.09
N ILE A 81 31.28 -6.35 -5.74
CA ILE A 81 30.41 -7.53 -5.66
C ILE A 81 29.33 -7.30 -4.61
N MET A 82 29.68 -6.84 -3.41
CA MET A 82 28.72 -6.57 -2.34
C MET A 82 27.68 -5.51 -2.73
N MET A 83 28.13 -4.41 -3.32
CA MET A 83 27.25 -3.33 -3.78
C MET A 83 26.33 -3.80 -4.91
N ALA A 84 26.85 -4.58 -5.86
CA ALA A 84 26.04 -5.15 -6.94
C ALA A 84 24.98 -6.13 -6.40
N LEU A 85 25.34 -6.98 -5.43
CA LEU A 85 24.39 -7.89 -4.79
C LEU A 85 23.33 -7.14 -3.98
N LEU A 86 23.70 -6.11 -3.23
CA LEU A 86 22.75 -5.26 -2.50
C LEU A 86 21.80 -4.52 -3.46
N ALA A 87 22.33 -3.98 -4.56
CA ALA A 87 21.53 -3.32 -5.59
C ALA A 87 20.58 -4.31 -6.29
N CYS A 88 21.02 -5.53 -6.57
CA CYS A 88 20.20 -6.62 -7.08
C CYS A 88 19.07 -6.96 -6.11
N GLN A 89 19.38 -7.14 -4.82
CA GLN A 89 18.40 -7.41 -3.77
C GLN A 89 17.37 -6.27 -3.64
N ALA A 90 17.83 -5.02 -3.61
CA ALA A 90 16.93 -3.86 -3.51
C ALA A 90 16.00 -3.76 -4.73
N SER A 91 16.54 -3.99 -5.92
CA SER A 91 15.77 -3.98 -7.17
C SER A 91 14.74 -5.10 -7.20
N LEU A 92 15.10 -6.33 -6.78
CA LEU A 92 14.15 -7.43 -6.64
C LEU A 92 13.05 -7.11 -5.63
N GLN A 93 13.39 -6.50 -4.48
CA GLN A 93 12.37 -6.08 -3.52
C GLN A 93 11.42 -5.02 -4.09
N GLN A 94 11.92 -4.09 -4.91
CA GLN A 94 11.08 -3.10 -5.60
C GLN A 94 10.22 -3.74 -6.70
N ALA A 95 10.76 -4.72 -7.44
CA ALA A 95 10.01 -5.52 -8.40
C ALA A 95 8.86 -6.28 -7.72
N LEU A 96 9.10 -6.82 -6.52
CA LEU A 96 8.08 -7.48 -5.72
C LEU A 96 7.03 -6.49 -5.21
N ARG A 97 7.45 -5.32 -4.70
CA ARG A 97 6.49 -4.30 -4.23
C ARG A 97 5.61 -3.72 -5.33
N SER A 98 6.13 -3.65 -6.55
CA SER A 98 5.37 -3.22 -7.73
C SER A 98 4.54 -4.35 -8.34
N TRP A 99 4.54 -5.56 -7.76
CA TRP A 99 3.82 -6.70 -8.30
C TRP A 99 2.31 -6.41 -8.42
N PRO A 100 1.69 -6.66 -9.59
CA PRO A 100 0.26 -6.44 -9.79
C PRO A 100 -0.59 -7.28 -8.82
N GLN A 101 -1.56 -6.65 -8.16
CA GLN A 101 -2.42 -7.31 -7.17
C GLN A 101 -3.39 -8.32 -7.81
N ASP A 102 -3.69 -8.16 -9.10
CA ASP A 102 -4.66 -8.97 -9.83
C ASP A 102 -4.11 -10.34 -10.28
N ILE A 103 -2.81 -10.60 -10.07
CA ILE A 103 -2.14 -11.80 -10.55
C ILE A 103 -1.60 -12.62 -9.40
N VAL A 104 -2.01 -13.88 -9.38
CA VAL A 104 -1.48 -14.87 -8.43
C VAL A 104 0.00 -15.12 -8.74
N MET A 105 0.86 -14.83 -7.75
CA MET A 105 2.28 -15.09 -7.80
C MET A 105 2.58 -16.58 -8.11
N PRO A 106 3.43 -16.90 -9.10
CA PRO A 106 3.77 -18.29 -9.39
C PRO A 106 4.44 -18.98 -8.19
N TYR A 107 4.16 -20.26 -8.00
CA TYR A 107 4.59 -21.01 -6.80
C TYR A 107 6.11 -21.00 -6.60
N ARG A 108 6.88 -21.08 -7.68
CA ARG A 108 8.35 -21.11 -7.66
C ARG A 108 8.91 -19.81 -7.09
N LEU A 109 8.36 -18.68 -7.54
CA LEU A 109 8.76 -17.36 -7.08
C LEU A 109 8.36 -17.14 -5.63
N ARG A 110 7.17 -17.59 -5.23
CA ARG A 110 6.72 -17.55 -3.83
C ARG A 110 7.63 -18.38 -2.91
N ARG A 111 8.06 -19.56 -3.37
CA ARG A 111 9.02 -20.42 -2.65
C ARG A 111 10.39 -19.73 -2.53
N PHE A 112 10.87 -19.12 -3.61
CA PHE A 112 12.12 -18.36 -3.61
C PHE A 112 12.10 -17.19 -2.62
N ILE A 113 11.04 -16.39 -2.62
CA ILE A 113 10.85 -15.28 -1.67
C ILE A 113 10.87 -15.77 -0.22
N HIS A 114 10.22 -16.92 0.03
CA HIS A 114 10.22 -17.54 1.36
C HIS A 114 11.62 -17.99 1.79
N PHE A 115 12.39 -18.61 0.88
CA PHE A 115 13.78 -18.98 1.15
C PHE A 115 14.67 -17.75 1.39
N CYS A 116 14.44 -16.64 0.69
CA CYS A 116 15.17 -15.38 0.91
C CYS A 116 14.72 -14.62 2.17
N GLY A 117 13.74 -15.14 2.93
CA GLY A 117 13.19 -14.46 4.11
C GLY A 117 12.45 -13.17 3.80
N TRP A 118 12.15 -12.91 2.53
CA TRP A 118 11.47 -11.69 2.11
C TRP A 118 9.97 -11.80 2.37
N LYS A 119 9.35 -10.69 2.78
CA LYS A 119 7.90 -10.63 2.94
C LYS A 119 7.29 -10.64 1.53
N VAL A 120 6.58 -11.72 1.19
CA VAL A 120 5.73 -11.76 0.00
C VAL A 120 4.76 -10.58 0.11
N PRO A 121 4.71 -9.66 -0.87
CA PRO A 121 3.63 -8.70 -0.96
C PRO A 121 2.37 -9.55 -0.98
N GLY A 122 1.60 -9.47 0.10
CA GLY A 122 0.49 -10.37 0.32
C GLY A 122 -0.32 -10.43 -0.96
N ALA A 123 -0.46 -11.64 -1.52
CA ALA A 123 -1.64 -11.91 -2.32
C ALA A 123 -2.79 -11.26 -1.55
N ALA A 124 -3.56 -10.39 -2.21
CA ALA A 124 -4.82 -9.96 -1.68
C ALA A 124 -5.60 -11.24 -1.40
N GLN A 125 -5.45 -11.78 -0.19
CA GLN A 125 -6.43 -12.66 0.37
C GLN A 125 -7.70 -11.82 0.30
N PRO A 126 -8.78 -12.32 -0.31
CA PRO A 126 -10.07 -11.71 -0.09
C PRO A 126 -10.19 -11.62 1.43
N THR A 127 -10.28 -10.39 1.93
CA THR A 127 -10.20 -9.99 3.34
C THR A 127 -10.82 -11.02 4.27
N LYS A 128 -10.00 -11.99 4.70
CA LYS A 128 -10.28 -12.82 5.86
C LYS A 128 -9.55 -12.12 7.00
N THR A 129 -10.33 -11.30 7.68
CA THR A 129 -10.18 -10.86 9.07
C THR A 129 -9.10 -11.59 9.88
N PRO A 130 -8.28 -10.87 10.69
CA PRO A 130 -7.45 -11.50 11.70
C PRO A 130 -8.36 -12.07 12.80
N GLN A 131 -8.52 -13.38 12.82
CA GLN A 131 -9.15 -14.12 13.91
C GLN A 131 -8.03 -14.80 14.70
N GLY A 132 -7.71 -14.24 15.86
CA GLY A 132 -6.62 -14.71 16.72
C GLY A 132 -6.72 -14.19 18.14
N VAL A 133 -7.89 -14.32 18.78
CA VAL A 133 -7.97 -14.37 20.25
C VAL A 133 -8.86 -15.55 20.61
N ARG A 134 -8.23 -16.53 21.28
CA ARG A 134 -8.86 -17.67 21.96
C ARG A 134 -10.11 -17.20 22.72
N ARG A 135 -11.28 -17.76 22.38
CA ARG A 135 -12.47 -17.73 23.25
C ARG A 135 -12.53 -19.04 24.03
N SER A 136 -12.19 -18.96 25.31
CA SER A 136 -12.70 -19.91 26.30
C SER A 136 -14.14 -19.52 26.64
N SER A 137 -15.04 -20.49 26.41
CA SER A 137 -16.32 -20.77 27.06
C SER A 137 -17.27 -19.65 27.54
N ALA A 138 -18.52 -19.83 27.08
CA ALA A 138 -19.78 -19.85 27.85
C ALA A 138 -20.79 -18.70 27.66
N ARG A 139 -22.01 -19.14 27.27
CA ARG A 139 -23.36 -18.57 27.48
C ARG A 139 -23.69 -17.23 26.80
N ALA A 140 -24.86 -16.98 26.23
CA ALA A 140 -26.12 -17.70 26.14
C ALA A 140 -26.98 -17.10 24.99
N ALA A 141 -27.91 -17.93 24.49
CA ALA A 141 -29.19 -17.65 23.84
C ALA A 141 -29.52 -16.23 23.31
N ALA A 142 -29.90 -16.14 22.01
CA ALA A 142 -31.30 -15.91 21.57
C ALA A 142 -31.43 -15.33 20.14
N LYS A 143 -32.26 -16.02 19.35
CA LYS A 143 -33.08 -15.65 18.17
C LYS A 143 -32.44 -15.09 16.87
N PRO A 144 -32.96 -15.52 15.69
CA PRO A 144 -32.38 -15.22 14.39
C PRO A 144 -32.97 -13.92 13.82
N VAL A 145 -32.12 -12.97 13.43
CA VAL A 145 -32.52 -11.87 12.55
C VAL A 145 -31.83 -12.10 11.22
N LEU A 146 -32.66 -12.23 10.18
CA LEU A 146 -32.30 -12.39 8.78
C LEU A 146 -31.20 -11.39 8.41
N LYS A 147 -29.98 -11.88 8.23
CA LYS A 147 -28.81 -11.08 7.91
C LYS A 147 -28.74 -10.98 6.38
N LEU A 148 -29.51 -10.06 5.81
CA LEU A 148 -29.32 -9.64 4.41
C LEU A 148 -27.98 -8.92 4.37
N VAL A 149 -26.96 -9.57 3.81
CA VAL A 149 -25.61 -9.02 3.65
C VAL A 149 -25.69 -7.85 2.66
N PRO A 150 -25.48 -6.58 3.07
CA PRO A 150 -25.37 -5.50 2.12
C PRO A 150 -24.05 -5.70 1.34
N GLY A 151 -24.09 -5.48 0.03
CA GLY A 151 -22.92 -5.58 -0.83
C GLY A 151 -21.82 -4.61 -0.37
N GLY A 152 -20.56 -4.95 -0.62
CA GLY A 152 -19.42 -4.12 -0.22
C GLY A 152 -19.47 -2.68 -0.74
N ASP A 153 -20.25 -2.44 -1.81
CA ASP A 153 -20.45 -1.15 -2.43
C ASP A 153 -21.30 -0.20 -1.56
N ASP A 154 -22.32 -0.71 -0.86
CA ASP A 154 -23.21 0.11 -0.01
C ASP A 154 -22.47 0.71 1.19
N VAL A 155 -21.47 -0.01 1.69
CA VAL A 155 -20.64 0.43 2.82
C VAL A 155 -19.67 1.53 2.37
N GLN A 156 -19.09 1.41 1.17
CA GLN A 156 -18.19 2.45 0.64
C GLN A 156 -18.96 3.74 0.33
N VAL A 157 -20.15 3.63 -0.25
CA VAL A 157 -21.05 4.77 -0.48
C VAL A 157 -21.45 5.44 0.83
N PHE A 158 -21.73 4.65 1.88
CA PHE A 158 -22.00 5.18 3.22
C PHE A 158 -20.82 5.98 3.78
N PHE A 159 -19.61 5.43 3.80
CA PHE A 159 -18.44 6.15 4.33
C PHE A 159 -18.06 7.37 3.49
N ALA A 160 -18.25 7.30 2.16
CA ALA A 160 -18.06 8.44 1.27
C ALA A 160 -19.08 9.56 1.58
N GLY A 161 -20.36 9.23 1.73
CA GLY A 161 -21.41 10.19 2.08
C GLY A 161 -21.23 10.80 3.49
N VAL A 162 -20.84 10.00 4.49
CA VAL A 162 -20.55 10.51 5.84
C VAL A 162 -19.36 11.48 5.83
N ARG A 163 -18.34 11.22 5.01
CA ARG A 163 -17.20 12.14 4.82
C ARG A 163 -17.63 13.41 4.08
N ALA A 164 -18.45 13.29 3.04
CA ALA A 164 -18.99 14.44 2.29
C ALA A 164 -19.89 15.33 3.17
N ALA A 165 -20.59 14.75 4.14
CA ALA A 165 -21.33 15.50 5.18
C ALA A 165 -20.41 16.24 6.19
N GLY A 166 -19.08 16.13 6.05
CA GLY A 166 -18.10 16.77 6.93
C GLY A 166 -18.04 16.13 8.32
N VAL A 167 -18.45 14.87 8.46
CA VAL A 167 -18.45 14.14 9.74
C VAL A 167 -17.12 13.41 9.91
N ASN A 168 -16.56 13.48 11.13
CA ASN A 168 -15.29 12.84 11.45
C ASN A 168 -15.38 11.31 11.27
N VAL A 169 -14.33 10.71 10.71
CA VAL A 169 -14.18 9.25 10.51
C VAL A 169 -14.39 8.47 11.81
N ALA A 170 -14.05 9.04 12.97
CA ALA A 170 -14.31 8.41 14.27
C ALA A 170 -15.81 8.21 14.53
N ILE A 171 -16.64 9.18 14.16
CA ILE A 171 -18.11 9.11 14.30
C ILE A 171 -18.69 8.13 13.27
N ALA A 172 -18.17 8.14 12.04
CA ALA A 172 -18.55 7.16 11.02
C ALA A 172 -18.29 5.71 11.50
N ARG A 173 -17.14 5.47 12.14
CA ARG A 173 -16.82 4.18 12.77
C ARG A 173 -17.75 3.85 13.94
N ALA A 174 -18.14 4.84 14.75
CA ALA A 174 -19.09 4.65 15.84
C ALA A 174 -20.48 4.24 15.32
N LEU A 175 -20.99 4.92 14.28
CA LEU A 175 -22.24 4.55 13.59
C LEU A 175 -22.17 3.12 13.02
N PHE A 176 -21.07 2.79 12.36
CA PHE A 176 -20.85 1.45 11.81
C PHE A 176 -20.80 0.36 12.90
N SER A 177 -20.19 0.67 14.06
CA SER A 177 -20.14 -0.23 15.21
C SER A 177 -21.50 -0.40 15.89
N ALA A 178 -22.34 0.64 15.87
CA ALA A 178 -23.72 0.58 16.37
C ALA A 178 -24.64 -0.24 15.47
N GLY A 179 -24.27 -0.44 14.19
CA GLY A 179 -25.03 -1.25 13.23
C GLY A 179 -25.62 -0.45 12.07
N VAL A 180 -25.38 0.86 12.02
CA VAL A 180 -25.79 1.72 10.91
C VAL A 180 -24.72 1.67 9.82
N ARG A 181 -24.95 0.84 8.80
CA ARG A 181 -23.94 0.52 7.77
C ARG A 181 -24.30 1.00 6.38
N THR A 182 -25.53 1.47 6.19
CA THR A 182 -26.05 1.94 4.91
C THR A 182 -26.80 3.25 5.11
N PRO A 183 -26.89 4.12 4.08
CA PRO A 183 -27.68 5.35 4.15
C PRO A 183 -29.13 5.08 4.53
N LYS A 184 -29.72 4.00 4.01
CA LYS A 184 -31.10 3.59 4.33
C LYS A 184 -31.29 3.28 5.81
N GLN A 185 -30.32 2.60 6.43
CA GLN A 185 -30.35 2.32 7.87
C GLN A 185 -30.17 3.57 8.71
N LEU A 186 -29.45 4.58 8.21
CA LEU A 186 -29.29 5.86 8.87
C LEU A 186 -30.58 6.67 8.83
N CYS A 187 -31.27 6.71 7.69
CA CYS A 187 -32.58 7.37 7.58
C CYS A 187 -33.67 6.65 8.39
N ALA A 188 -33.63 5.31 8.44
CA ALA A 188 -34.58 4.49 9.19
C ALA A 188 -34.33 4.51 10.72
N ALA A 189 -33.18 4.98 11.18
CA ALA A 189 -32.86 5.06 12.59
C ALA A 189 -33.56 6.25 13.26
N SER A 190 -34.02 6.06 14.50
CA SER A 190 -34.58 7.15 15.30
C SER A 190 -33.48 8.09 15.80
N ASP A 191 -33.82 9.37 15.97
CA ASP A 191 -32.88 10.37 16.50
C ASP A 191 -32.42 10.02 17.92
N GLU A 192 -33.32 9.47 18.74
CA GLU A 192 -32.99 8.98 20.08
C GLU A 192 -31.90 7.90 20.02
N TYR A 193 -32.03 6.94 19.10
CA TYR A 193 -31.03 5.90 18.92
C TYR A 193 -29.68 6.46 18.44
N LEU A 194 -29.69 7.40 17.48
CA LEU A 194 -28.45 8.01 16.99
C LEU A 194 -27.73 8.83 18.08
N LEU A 195 -28.47 9.48 18.99
CA LEU A 195 -27.91 10.23 20.11
C LEU A 195 -27.29 9.34 21.19
N THR A 196 -27.68 8.06 21.29
CA THR A 196 -27.02 7.11 22.22
C THR A 196 -25.62 6.72 21.77
N ILE A 197 -25.27 6.95 20.51
CA ILE A 197 -23.98 6.57 19.94
C ILE A 197 -22.92 7.57 20.38
N ARG A 198 -21.87 7.07 21.04
CA ARG A 198 -20.78 7.87 21.60
C ARG A 198 -20.15 8.79 20.55
N GLY A 199 -20.25 10.11 20.77
CA GLY A 199 -19.69 11.13 19.89
C GLY A 199 -20.64 11.64 18.79
N VAL A 200 -21.87 11.11 18.70
CA VAL A 200 -22.93 11.64 17.83
C VAL A 200 -23.76 12.65 18.63
N GLY A 201 -23.58 13.94 18.32
CA GLY A 201 -24.42 15.01 18.87
C GLY A 201 -25.59 15.37 17.95
N SER A 202 -26.56 16.13 18.47
CA SER A 202 -27.73 16.60 17.70
C SER A 202 -27.38 17.44 16.47
N ALA A 203 -26.23 18.12 16.49
CA ALA A 203 -25.69 18.82 15.32
C ALA A 203 -25.22 17.85 14.22
N THR A 204 -24.61 16.72 14.60
CA THR A 204 -24.14 15.70 13.67
C THR A 204 -25.31 14.95 13.05
N VAL A 205 -26.35 14.63 13.84
CA VAL A 205 -27.59 14.01 13.34
C VAL A 205 -28.26 14.90 12.29
N ARG A 206 -28.39 16.21 12.56
CA ARG A 206 -28.95 17.17 11.60
C ARG A 206 -28.15 17.27 10.30
N LYS A 207 -26.81 17.25 10.38
CA LYS A 207 -25.94 17.24 9.19
C LYS A 207 -26.11 15.96 8.36
N LEU A 208 -26.21 14.83 9.04
CA LEU A 208 -26.39 13.53 8.39
C LEU A 208 -27.76 13.43 7.71
N ARG A 209 -28.85 13.81 8.37
CA ARG A 209 -30.19 13.80 7.76
C ARG A 209 -30.29 14.70 6.54
N ARG A 210 -29.73 15.92 6.61
CA ARG A 210 -29.68 16.87 5.47
C ARG A 210 -28.85 16.39 4.29
N HIS A 211 -27.83 15.57 4.52
CA HIS A 211 -26.94 15.13 3.46
C HIS A 211 -27.43 13.86 2.76
N PHE A 212 -28.19 13.03 3.47
CA PHE A 212 -28.77 11.79 2.95
C PHE A 212 -30.25 11.93 2.56
N ASP A 213 -30.78 13.17 2.51
CA ASP A 213 -32.18 13.51 2.23
C ASP A 213 -33.17 12.60 2.98
N CYS A 214 -32.90 12.42 4.28
CA CYS A 214 -33.76 11.65 5.18
C CYS A 214 -34.88 12.53 5.73
N ASP A 215 -35.83 12.93 4.88
CA ASP A 215 -37.11 13.53 5.29
C ASP A 215 -38.12 12.45 5.73
#